data_AF-A0A972BZV7-F1
#
_entry.id   AF-A0A972BZV7-F1
#
_cell.length_a   1.000
_cell.length_b   1.000
_cell.length_c   1.000
_cell.angle_alpha   90.00
_cell.angle_beta   90.00
_cell.angle_gamma   90.00
#
_symmetry.space_group_name_H-M   'P 1'
#
loop_
_entity.id
_entity.type
_entity.pdbx_description
1 polymer ?
#
loop_
_entity_poly.entity_id
_entity_poly.type
_entity_poly.pdbx_seq_one_letter_code
_entity_poly.pdbx_strand_id
1 'polypeptide(L)' 'MPELGKPRLSSTELSVIRAQLEQEKLAIAKLQTYAEQATDPEVQRLCEASVRKHRSHYDTLLKHLEAREIGKEGV' A
#
# COMPACT_ATOMS: atom_id res chain seq x y z
N MET A 1 33.89 3.55 -0.62
CA MET A 1 32.86 2.79 -1.35
C MET A 1 31.86 3.79 -1.88
N PRO A 2 31.50 3.81 -3.18
CA PRO A 2 30.48 4.73 -3.64
C PRO A 2 29.12 4.22 -3.17
N GLU A 3 28.45 5.04 -2.37
CA GLU A 3 27.07 4.88 -1.93
C GLU A 3 26.17 4.61 -3.15
N LEU A 4 25.65 3.40 -3.27
CA LEU A 4 24.62 3.05 -4.26
C LEU A 4 23.36 3.85 -3.93
N GLY A 5 23.27 5.04 -4.54
CA GLY A 5 22.12 5.93 -4.43
C GLY A 5 20.82 5.16 -4.72
N LYS A 6 19.83 5.34 -3.84
CA LYS A 6 18.51 4.71 -3.92
C LYS A 6 18.01 4.64 -5.37
N PRO A 7 17.59 3.47 -5.87
CA PRO A 7 17.15 3.33 -7.26
C PRO A 7 16.02 4.30 -7.55
N ARG A 8 16.22 5.16 -8.55
CA ARG A 8 15.19 6.10 -9.03
C ARG A 8 14.16 5.30 -9.82
N LEU A 9 12.97 5.12 -9.23
CA LEU A 9 11.83 4.52 -9.92
C LEU A 9 11.48 5.33 -11.18
N SER A 10 11.36 4.63 -12.31
CA SER A 10 10.89 5.15 -13.60
C SER A 10 9.43 5.62 -13.55
N SER A 11 9.00 6.38 -14.57
CA SER A 11 7.61 6.85 -14.66
C SER A 11 6.60 5.69 -14.69
N THR A 12 6.95 4.58 -15.36
CA THR A 12 6.12 3.38 -15.43
C THR A 12 5.98 2.73 -14.07
N GLU A 13 7.07 2.55 -13.33
CA GLU A 13 7.06 1.93 -11.99
C GLU A 13 6.21 2.75 -11.01
N LEU A 14 6.25 4.08 -11.07
CA LEU A 14 5.35 4.92 -10.27
C LEU A 14 3.89 4.73 -10.64
N SER A 15 3.58 4.63 -11.93
CA SER A 15 2.21 4.46 -12.39
C SER A 15 1.66 3.15 -11.85
N VAL A 16 2.49 2.11 -11.84
CA VAL A 16 2.17 0.81 -11.23
C VAL A 16 1.98 0.95 -9.72
N ILE A 17 2.86 1.65 -9.00
CA ILE A 17 2.72 1.86 -7.54
C ILE A 17 1.42 2.62 -7.21
N ARG A 18 1.07 3.65 -7.98
CA ARG A 18 -0.19 4.40 -7.81
C ARG A 18 -1.41 3.51 -8.08
N ALA A 19 -1.36 2.73 -9.16
CA ALA A 19 -2.42 1.77 -9.45
C ALA A 19 -2.57 0.75 -8.31
N GLN A 20 -1.45 0.25 -7.78
CA GLN A 20 -1.46 -0.69 -6.65
C GLN A 20 -2.02 -0.06 -5.38
N LEU A 21 -1.69 1.21 -5.07
CA LEU A 21 -2.28 1.93 -3.94
C LEU A 21 -3.81 2.01 -4.02
N GLU A 22 -4.36 2.25 -5.21
CA GLU A 22 -5.82 2.25 -5.40
C GLU A 22 -6.42 0.84 -5.25
N GLN A 23 -5.71 -0.21 -5.68
CA GLN A 23 -6.12 -1.59 -5.43
C GLN A 23 -6.10 -1.94 -3.94
N GLU A 24 -5.07 -1.53 -3.20
CA GLU A 24 -4.99 -1.76 -1.75
C GLU A 24 -6.14 -1.04 -1.01
N LYS A 25 -6.45 0.21 -1.38
CA LYS A 25 -7.61 0.94 -0.84
C LYS A 25 -8.92 0.20 -1.08
N LEU A 26 -9.13 -0.29 -2.31
CA LEU A 26 -10.33 -1.04 -2.68
C LEU A 26 -10.42 -2.36 -1.90
N ALA A 27 -9.31 -3.07 -1.75
CA ALA A 27 -9.26 -4.32 -0.99
C ALA A 27 -9.59 -4.09 0.50
N ILE A 28 -9.02 -3.05 1.11
CA ILE A 28 -9.33 -2.63 2.49
C ILE A 28 -10.82 -2.38 2.64
N ALA A 29 -11.42 -1.55 1.77
CA ALA A 29 -12.84 -1.22 1.85
C ALA A 29 -13.72 -2.47 1.74
N LYS A 30 -13.46 -3.34 0.76
CA LYS A 30 -14.20 -4.60 0.60
C LYS A 30 -14.12 -5.49 1.83
N LEU A 31 -12.91 -5.71 2.35
CA LEU A 31 -12.71 -6.58 3.51
C LEU A 31 -13.32 -6.01 4.79
N GLN A 32 -13.34 -4.69 4.96
CA GLN A 32 -14.07 -4.04 6.05
C GLN A 32 -15.57 -4.31 5.93
N THR A 33 -16.15 -4.09 4.75
CA THR A 33 -17.57 -4.41 4.48
C THR A 33 -17.88 -5.89 4.71
N TYR A 34 -16.98 -6.80 4.31
CA TYR A 34 -17.18 -8.24 4.54
C TYR A 34 -17.08 -8.61 6.02
N ALA A 35 -16.18 -7.99 6.78
CA ALA A 35 -16.10 -8.19 8.23
C ALA A 35 -17.39 -7.74 8.93
N GLU A 36 -17.96 -6.59 8.52
CA GLU A 36 -19.22 -6.06 9.08
C GLU A 36 -20.45 -6.92 8.76
N GLN A 37 -20.44 -7.60 7.60
CA GLN A 37 -21.54 -8.46 7.16
C GLN A 37 -21.36 -9.93 7.55
N ALA A 38 -20.18 -10.32 8.03
CA ALA A 38 -19.89 -11.69 8.43
C ALA A 38 -20.69 -12.07 9.67
N THR A 39 -21.41 -13.18 9.59
CA THR A 39 -22.10 -13.80 10.73
C THR A 39 -21.24 -14.85 11.43
N ASP A 40 -20.25 -15.40 10.73
CA ASP A 40 -19.27 -16.34 11.27
C ASP A 40 -18.10 -15.56 11.91
N PRO A 41 -17.80 -15.78 13.21
CA PRO A 41 -16.74 -15.07 13.91
C PRO A 41 -15.33 -15.29 13.34
N GLU A 42 -15.06 -16.46 12.77
CA GLU A 42 -13.74 -16.77 12.20
C GLU A 42 -13.57 -16.07 10.84
N VAL A 43 -14.64 -15.98 10.04
CA VAL A 43 -14.66 -15.20 8.80
C VAL A 43 -14.44 -13.71 9.09
N GLN A 44 -15.11 -13.17 10.12
CA GLN A 44 -14.88 -11.79 10.55
C GLN A 44 -13.41 -11.57 10.94
N ARG A 45 -12.85 -12.44 11.78
CA ARG A 45 -11.45 -12.36 12.24
C ARG A 45 -10.47 -12.40 11.07
N LEU A 46 -10.73 -13.25 10.08
CA LEU A 46 -9.90 -13.36 8.87
C LEU A 46 -9.97 -12.08 8.02
N CYS A 47 -11.16 -11.51 7.85
CA CYS A 47 -11.34 -10.25 7.13
C CYS A 47 -10.60 -9.11 7.83
N GLU A 48 -10.72 -8.98 9.15
CA GLU A 48 -10.00 -7.97 9.94
C GLU A 48 -8.48 -8.15 9.88
N ALA A 49 -7.98 -9.39 9.95
CA ALA A 49 -6.56 -9.69 9.76
C ALA A 49 -6.07 -9.28 8.37
N SER A 50 -6.88 -9.53 7.35
CA SER A 50 -6.58 -9.14 5.97
C SER A 50 -6.56 -7.63 5.81
N VAL A 51 -7.50 -6.89 6.41
CA VAL A 51 -7.49 -5.40 6.45
C VAL A 51 -6.17 -4.88 7.01
N ARG A 52 -5.70 -5.42 8.14
CA ARG A 52 -4.41 -5.01 8.74
C ARG A 52 -3.24 -5.24 7.79
N LYS A 53 -3.23 -6.38 7.09
CA LYS A 53 -2.19 -6.71 6.11
C LYS A 53 -2.19 -5.74 4.92
N HIS A 54 -3.36 -5.49 4.32
CA HIS A 54 -3.49 -4.56 3.19
C HIS A 54 -3.15 -3.11 3.58
N ARG A 55 -3.46 -2.66 4.80
CA ARG A 55 -3.00 -1.36 5.31
C ARG A 55 -1.47 -1.28 5.37
N SER A 56 -0.80 -2.32 5.87
CA SER A 56 0.67 -2.38 5.90
C SER A 56 1.28 -2.33 4.50
N HIS A 57 0.67 -3.00 3.52
CA HIS A 57 1.10 -2.91 2.12
C HIS A 57 0.92 -1.50 1.56
N TYR A 58 -0.24 -0.88 1.80
CA TYR A 58 -0.52 0.50 1.40
C TYR A 58 0.52 1.48 1.95
N ASP A 59 0.81 1.41 3.25
CA ASP A 59 1.79 2.27 3.91
C ASP A 59 3.21 2.08 3.34
N THR A 60 3.56 0.84 2.98
CA THR A 60 4.84 0.53 2.34
C THR A 60 4.94 1.15 0.95
N LEU A 61 3.89 1.00 0.13
CA LEU A 61 3.82 1.61 -1.21
C LEU A 61 3.82 3.13 -1.15
N LEU A 62 3.16 3.73 -0.16
CA LEU A 62 3.14 5.18 0.05
C LEU A 62 4.55 5.71 0.37
N LYS A 63 5.28 5.05 1.26
CA LYS A 63 6.69 5.38 1.56
C LYS A 63 7.58 5.33 0.32
N HIS A 64 7.34 4.38 -0.59
CA HIS A 64 8.09 4.32 -1.85
C HIS A 64 7.81 5.52 -2.77
N LEU A 65 6.60 6.09 -2.75
CA LEU A 65 6.29 7.33 -3.47
C LEU A 65 6.90 8.56 -2.79
N GLU A 66 6.71 8.70 -1.48
CA GLU A 66 7.18 9.85 -0.69
C GLU A 66 8.71 9.98 -0.70
N ALA A 67 9.43 8.85 -0.60
CA ALA A 67 10.89 8.82 -0.66
C ALA A 67 11.45 9.42 -1.96
N ARG A 68 10.63 9.57 -3.01
CA ARG A 68 10.99 10.23 -4.26
C ARG A 68 10.58 11.70 -4.32
N GLU A 69 9.48 12.08 -3.69
CA GLU A 69 9.01 13.47 -3.65
C GLU A 69 9.93 14.36 -2.79
N ILE A 70 10.43 13.83 -1.67
CA ILE A 70 11.44 14.50 -0.84
C ILE A 70 12.76 14.71 -1.63
N GLY A 71 13.05 13.86 -2.60
CA GLY A 71 14.19 14.02 -3.51
C GLY A 71 14.02 15.10 -4.59
N LYS A 72 12.83 15.70 -4.73
CA LYS A 72 12.55 16.81 -5.66
C LYS A 72 12.66 18.20 -5.04
N GLU A 73 12.56 18.33 -3.72
CA GLU A 73 12.63 19.64 -3.02
C GLU A 73 14.05 20.03 -2.57
N GLY A 74 15.05 19.21 -2.88
CA GLY A 74 16.45 19.41 -2.49
C GLY A 74 17.41 19.82 -3.61
N VAL A 75 16.93 20.43 -4.70
CA VAL A 75 17.75 21.05 -5.76
C VAL A 75 17.22 22.44 -6.08
#